data_AF-A0A966J6F2-F1
#
_entry.id   AF-A0A966J6F2-F1
#
_cell.length_a   1.000
_cell.length_b   1.000
_cell.length_c   1.000
_cell.angle_alpha   90.00
_cell.angle_beta   90.00
_cell.angle_gamma   90.00
#
_symmetry.space_group_name_H-M   'P 1'
#
loop_
_entity.id
_entity.type
_entity.pdbx_description
1 polymer ?
#
loop_
_entity_poly.entity_id
_entity_poly.type
_entity_poly.pdbx_seq_one_letter_code
_entity_poly.pdbx_strand_id
1 'polypeptide(L)'
;MSWSYRAPWWLPGGQAQTIYSALWARTHEQPEPAWHRERWDTPDQDFIDVDWLSDIASPSHNNTLIPSTNPSIDSRAAGAESVGVLCVLFHGLEGSSRSHYAQAWADQARQWGWRLAVPHFRGCSGEPNRAPRAYHSGDFEEVSWILQRMRSEHAGPLLAVGVSLGG
;
A
#
# COMPACT_ATOMS: atom_id res chain seq x y z
N MET A 1 -21.24 7.15 -1.86
CA MET A 1 -20.36 7.78 -0.86
C MET A 1 -19.97 9.15 -1.36
N SER A 2 -20.50 10.24 -0.80
CA SER A 2 -19.98 11.58 -1.08
C SER A 2 -18.94 11.92 -0.01
N TRP A 3 -17.67 11.98 -0.40
CA TRP A 3 -16.65 12.59 0.44
C TRP A 3 -16.91 14.10 0.47
N SER A 4 -17.43 14.60 1.59
CA SER A 4 -17.70 16.02 1.83
C SER A 4 -16.40 16.77 2.12
N TYR A 5 -15.45 16.77 1.20
CA TYR A 5 -14.22 17.53 1.36
C TYR A 5 -14.54 19.03 1.24
N ARG A 6 -14.24 19.81 2.29
CA ARG A 6 -14.20 21.27 2.24
C ARG A 6 -12.76 21.71 2.46
N ALA A 7 -12.20 22.36 1.44
CA ALA A 7 -10.89 22.99 1.53
C ALA A 7 -10.83 23.94 2.74
N PRO A 8 -9.75 23.92 3.54
CA PRO A 8 -9.53 24.91 4.57
C PRO A 8 -9.52 26.31 3.95
N TRP A 9 -10.21 27.26 4.58
CA TRP A 9 -10.33 28.64 4.07
C TRP A 9 -8.97 29.37 3.94
N TRP A 10 -7.95 28.89 4.66
CA TRP A 10 -6.57 29.41 4.63
C TRP A 10 -5.65 28.65 3.66
N LEU A 11 -6.16 27.63 2.95
CA LEU A 11 -5.49 26.92 1.84
C LEU A 11 -6.38 26.91 0.58
N PRO A 12 -6.67 28.08 -0.02
CA PRO A 12 -7.43 28.14 -1.25
C PRO A 12 -6.59 27.59 -2.43
N GLY A 13 -7.14 26.63 -3.16
CA GLY A 13 -6.56 26.10 -4.40
C GLY A 13 -5.68 24.85 -4.22
N GLY A 14 -5.71 23.97 -5.23
CA GLY A 14 -5.05 22.65 -5.17
C GLY A 14 -3.53 22.72 -5.03
N GLN A 15 -2.87 23.74 -5.60
CA GLN A 15 -1.41 23.87 -5.54
C GLN A 15 -0.92 24.20 -4.12
N ALA A 16 -1.61 25.11 -3.42
CA ALA A 16 -1.27 25.48 -2.05
C ALA A 16 -1.53 24.32 -1.09
N GLN A 17 -2.60 23.56 -1.30
CA GLN A 17 -2.87 22.33 -0.54
C GLN A 17 -1.78 21.29 -0.75
N THR A 18 -1.32 21.09 -2.00
CA THR A 18 -0.20 20.18 -2.30
C THR A 18 1.10 20.64 -1.63
N ILE A 19 1.47 21.91 -1.77
CA ILE A 19 2.70 22.46 -1.18
C ILE A 19 2.65 22.37 0.35
N TYR A 20 1.50 22.72 0.95
CA TYR A 20 1.36 22.68 2.39
C TYR A 20 1.42 21.26 2.94
N SER A 21 0.72 20.32 2.30
CA SER A 21 0.80 18.91 2.66
C SER A 21 2.20 18.34 2.49
N ALA A 22 2.95 18.77 1.47
CA ALA A 22 4.31 18.34 1.24
C ALA A 22 5.32 18.88 2.27
N LEU A 23 5.12 20.11 2.76
CA LEU A 23 6.10 20.80 3.60
C LEU A 23 5.77 20.83 5.10
N TRP A 24 4.48 20.79 5.47
CA TRP A 24 4.05 21.11 6.84
C TRP A 24 2.96 20.19 7.41
N ALA A 25 2.44 19.22 6.66
CA ALA A 25 1.51 18.25 7.26
C ALA A 25 2.25 17.44 8.34
N ARG A 26 1.77 17.54 9.58
CA ARG A 26 2.28 16.71 10.69
C ARG A 26 1.98 15.27 10.36
N THR A 27 3.02 14.48 10.15
CA THR A 27 2.92 13.04 10.00
C THR A 27 3.32 12.38 11.31
N HIS A 28 2.48 11.43 11.75
CA HIS A 28 2.70 10.46 12.82
C HIS A 28 2.26 10.85 14.24
N GLU A 29 1.04 10.44 14.59
CA GLU A 29 0.70 10.01 15.96
C GLU A 29 1.03 8.51 16.17
N GLN A 30 1.34 7.77 15.10
CA GLN A 30 1.62 6.34 15.10
C GLN A 30 3.11 6.04 14.92
N PRO A 31 3.64 4.93 15.45
CA PRO A 31 5.03 4.51 15.21
C PRO A 31 5.30 4.30 13.71
N GLU A 32 6.54 4.58 13.29
CA GLU A 32 6.95 4.52 11.88
C GLU A 32 6.52 3.20 11.23
N PRO A 33 5.94 3.25 10.01
CA PRO A 33 5.59 2.06 9.29
C PRO A 33 6.80 1.13 9.06
N ALA A 34 6.65 -0.14 9.46
CA ALA A 34 7.63 -1.16 9.13
C ALA A 34 7.30 -1.73 7.75
N TRP A 35 8.32 -1.94 6.93
CA TRP A 35 8.18 -2.41 5.55
C TRP A 35 8.95 -3.71 5.34
N HIS A 36 8.37 -4.62 4.58
CA HIS A 36 9.03 -5.81 4.08
C HIS A 36 9.22 -5.69 2.57
N ARG A 37 10.48 -5.70 2.11
CA ARG A 37 10.81 -5.60 0.69
C ARG A 37 10.84 -6.97 0.02
N GLU A 38 10.20 -7.05 -1.13
CA GLU A 38 10.25 -8.20 -2.02
C GLU A 38 10.76 -7.78 -3.40
N ARG A 39 11.68 -8.54 -3.98
CA ARG A 39 12.20 -8.29 -5.33
C ARG A 39 11.51 -9.17 -6.36
N TRP A 40 11.10 -8.55 -7.46
CA TRP A 40 10.47 -9.22 -8.59
C TRP A 40 11.32 -9.05 -9.84
N ASP A 41 11.78 -10.16 -10.42
CA ASP A 41 12.38 -10.13 -11.74
C ASP A 41 11.31 -9.78 -12.79
N THR A 42 11.66 -8.88 -13.71
CA THR A 42 10.80 -8.41 -14.79
C THR A 42 11.00 -9.24 -16.06
N PRO A 43 10.02 -9.28 -16.98
CA PRO A 43 10.14 -10.05 -18.23
C PRO A 43 11.34 -9.66 -19.12
N ASP A 44 11.82 -8.43 -19.01
CA ASP A 44 13.00 -7.92 -19.71
C ASP A 44 14.33 -8.19 -18.96
N GLN A 45 14.33 -9.17 -18.05
CA GLN A 45 15.50 -9.66 -17.30
C GLN A 45 16.09 -8.63 -16.32
N ASP A 46 15.30 -7.63 -15.97
CA ASP A 46 15.63 -6.64 -14.94
C ASP A 46 14.87 -6.98 -13.64
N PHE A 47 14.68 -6.00 -12.75
CA PHE A 47 13.87 -6.17 -11.55
C PHE A 47 13.11 -4.90 -11.15
N ILE A 48 12.08 -5.09 -10.33
CA ILE A 48 11.52 -4.05 -9.47
C ILE A 48 11.50 -4.56 -8.02
N ASP A 49 11.47 -3.63 -7.08
CA ASP A 49 11.26 -3.96 -5.67
C ASP A 49 9.87 -3.48 -5.24
N VAL A 50 9.20 -4.24 -4.37
CA VAL A 50 7.90 -3.90 -3.81
C VAL A 50 8.03 -3.88 -2.30
N ASP A 51 7.71 -2.73 -1.70
CA ASP A 51 7.64 -2.60 -0.25
C ASP A 51 6.22 -2.89 0.24
N TRP A 52 6.09 -3.95 1.01
CA TRP A 52 4.84 -4.34 1.66
C TRP A 52 4.79 -3.74 3.05
N LEU A 53 3.66 -3.13 3.39
CA LEU A 53 3.43 -2.68 4.76
C LEU A 53 3.38 -3.90 5.68
N SER A 54 4.32 -3.98 6.62
CA SER A 54 4.33 -5.03 7.62
C SER A 54 3.18 -4.79 8.59
N ASP A 55 2.41 -5.85 8.85
CA ASP A 55 1.49 -5.87 9.96
C ASP A 55 2.33 -5.70 11.24
N ILE A 56 2.21 -4.55 11.90
CA ILE A 56 2.55 -4.49 13.31
C ILE A 56 1.48 -5.35 13.95
N ALA A 57 1.87 -6.55 14.37
CA ALA A 57 1.02 -7.55 14.99
C ALA A 57 -0.24 -6.93 15.59
N SER A 58 -1.39 -7.19 14.96
CA SER A 58 -2.64 -7.11 15.70
C SER A 58 -2.41 -7.94 16.96
N PRO A 59 -2.72 -7.43 18.17
CA PRO A 59 -2.54 -8.19 19.39
C PRO A 59 -3.23 -9.53 19.16
N SER A 60 -2.39 -10.55 19.28
CA SER A 60 -2.65 -11.95 19.05
C SER A 60 -4.12 -12.34 19.23
N HIS A 61 -4.66 -13.08 18.26
CA HIS A 61 -5.63 -14.12 18.58
C HIS A 61 -4.91 -15.15 19.47
N ASN A 62 -4.76 -14.81 20.76
CA ASN A 62 -4.32 -15.73 21.79
C ASN A 62 -5.38 -16.82 21.86
N ASN A 63 -5.06 -17.96 21.25
CA ASN A 63 -5.68 -19.23 21.54
C ASN A 63 -5.32 -19.64 22.98
N THR A 64 -5.89 -18.95 23.97
CA THR A 64 -5.83 -19.39 25.36
C THR A 64 -6.91 -20.44 25.52
N LEU A 65 -6.47 -21.70 25.52
CA LEU A 65 -7.20 -22.89 25.95
C LEU A 65 -8.07 -22.58 27.18
N ILE A 66 -9.39 -22.47 26.98
CA ILE A 66 -10.37 -22.66 28.05
C ILE A 66 -10.76 -24.14 27.98
N PRO A 67 -10.44 -24.98 28.98
CA PRO A 67 -10.99 -26.32 29.02
C PRO A 67 -12.44 -26.21 29.52
N SER A 68 -13.41 -26.28 28.61
CA SER A 68 -14.81 -26.43 29.01
C SER A 68 -15.50 -27.47 28.13
N THR A 69 -15.78 -28.58 28.78
CA THR A 69 -16.58 -29.71 28.36
C THR A 69 -18.01 -29.29 27.99
N ASN A 70 -18.42 -29.47 26.73
CA ASN A 70 -19.70 -30.09 26.41
C ASN A 70 -19.83 -30.43 24.91
N PRO A 71 -20.45 -31.58 24.55
CA PRO A 71 -20.64 -32.00 23.17
C PRO A 71 -21.96 -31.48 22.58
N SER A 72 -21.98 -31.32 21.24
CA SER A 72 -23.14 -31.10 20.34
C SER A 72 -23.84 -29.73 20.50
N ILE A 73 -24.10 -28.95 19.44
CA ILE A 73 -24.94 -29.24 18.26
C ILE A 73 -24.53 -28.28 17.11
N ASP A 74 -24.37 -28.82 15.90
CA ASP A 74 -24.46 -28.19 14.58
C ASP A 74 -24.14 -26.68 14.42
N SER A 75 -22.88 -26.35 14.10
CA SER A 75 -22.46 -25.06 13.53
C SER A 75 -21.76 -25.24 12.18
N ARG A 76 -22.48 -25.78 11.19
CA ARG A 76 -22.05 -25.76 9.78
C ARG A 76 -22.31 -24.38 9.17
N ALA A 77 -21.41 -23.43 9.46
CA ALA A 77 -21.06 -22.31 8.60
C ALA A 77 -19.77 -21.70 9.14
N ALA A 78 -18.64 -22.38 8.93
CA ALA A 78 -17.33 -21.75 9.08
C ALA A 78 -17.28 -20.58 8.10
N GLY A 79 -17.31 -19.36 8.64
CA GLY A 79 -17.33 -18.12 7.87
C GLY A 79 -16.08 -18.05 6.98
N ALA A 80 -16.27 -17.83 5.69
CA ALA A 80 -15.17 -17.48 4.81
C ALA A 80 -14.62 -16.12 5.28
N GLU A 81 -13.44 -16.10 5.87
CA GLU A 81 -12.65 -14.89 6.13
C GLU A 81 -12.56 -14.10 4.82
N SER A 82 -13.23 -12.96 4.73
CA SER A 82 -13.18 -12.13 3.54
C SER A 82 -11.79 -11.52 3.42
N VAL A 83 -11.07 -11.86 2.35
CA VAL A 83 -9.76 -11.28 2.07
C VAL A 83 -9.88 -9.76 1.96
N GLY A 84 -9.24 -9.03 2.88
CA GLY A 84 -9.27 -7.57 2.94
C GLY A 84 -8.69 -6.89 1.69
N VAL A 85 -8.95 -5.60 1.51
CA VAL A 85 -8.50 -4.84 0.33
C VAL A 85 -6.97 -4.80 0.23
N LEU A 86 -6.44 -4.99 -0.98
CA LEU A 86 -5.06 -4.67 -1.33
C LEU A 86 -5.00 -3.29 -2.02
N CYS A 87 -4.38 -2.32 -1.37
CA CYS A 87 -4.03 -1.02 -1.94
C CYS A 87 -2.61 -1.09 -2.55
N VAL A 88 -2.49 -0.69 -3.81
CA VAL A 88 -1.23 -0.59 -4.56
C VAL A 88 -0.96 0.88 -4.82
N LEU A 89 0.05 1.43 -4.15
CA LEU A 89 0.39 2.85 -4.22
C LEU A 89 1.61 3.07 -5.12
N PHE A 90 1.40 3.66 -6.28
CA PHE A 90 2.45 4.09 -7.19
C PHE A 90 2.96 5.48 -6.81
N HIS A 91 4.25 5.55 -6.50
CA HIS A 91 4.90 6.75 -6.00
C HIS A 91 5.14 7.79 -7.11
N GLY A 92 5.35 9.06 -6.73
CA GLY A 92 5.71 10.13 -7.68
C GLY A 92 7.18 10.05 -8.11
N LEU A 93 7.67 11.04 -8.88
CA LEU A 93 9.07 11.11 -9.28
C LEU A 93 10.01 10.97 -8.06
N GLU A 94 10.94 10.02 -8.11
CA GLU A 94 11.92 9.70 -7.05
C GLU A 94 11.29 9.35 -5.69
N GLY A 95 10.03 8.92 -5.70
CA GLY A 95 9.31 8.50 -4.51
C GLY A 95 9.72 7.13 -3.96
N SER A 96 9.21 6.80 -2.79
CA SER A 96 9.39 5.50 -2.14
C SER A 96 8.33 5.28 -1.05
N SER A 97 8.34 4.09 -0.44
CA SER A 97 7.62 3.78 0.80
C SER A 97 7.91 4.75 1.96
N ARG A 98 9.06 5.44 1.94
CA ARG A 98 9.45 6.46 2.94
C ARG A 98 8.95 7.86 2.65
N SER A 99 8.30 8.09 1.50
CA SER A 99 7.73 9.40 1.20
C SER A 99 6.58 9.72 2.16
N HIS A 100 6.44 10.98 2.59
CA HIS A 100 5.42 11.39 3.57
C HIS A 100 3.99 10.95 3.20
N TYR A 101 3.62 11.00 1.91
CA TYR A 101 2.31 10.52 1.46
C TYR A 101 2.17 8.99 1.59
N ALA A 102 3.23 8.23 1.35
CA ALA A 102 3.22 6.77 1.48
C ALA A 102 3.10 6.36 2.95
N GLN A 103 3.79 7.08 3.84
CA GLN A 103 3.64 6.91 5.28
C GLN A 103 2.22 7.26 5.78
N ALA A 104 1.62 8.34 5.28
CA ALA A 104 0.24 8.69 5.60
C ALA A 104 -0.76 7.62 5.10
N TRP A 105 -0.54 7.08 3.89
CA TRP A 105 -1.31 5.95 3.38
C TRP A 105 -1.14 4.69 4.22
N ALA A 106 0.06 4.42 4.74
CA ALA A 106 0.32 3.28 5.61
C ALA A 106 -0.45 3.38 6.94
N ASP A 107 -0.46 4.56 7.56
CA ASP A 107 -1.24 4.81 8.78
C ASP A 107 -2.75 4.61 8.52
N GLN A 108 -3.24 5.06 7.36
CA GLN A 108 -4.64 4.91 7.00
C GLN A 108 -5.00 3.45 6.65
N ALA A 109 -4.12 2.74 5.94
CA ALA A 109 -4.30 1.33 5.60
C ALA A 109 -4.41 0.46 6.86
N ARG A 110 -3.57 0.73 7.86
CA ARG A 110 -3.65 0.07 9.18
C ARG A 110 -4.99 0.27 9.86
N GLN A 111 -5.52 1.49 9.85
CA GLN A 111 -6.82 1.80 10.45
C GLN A 111 -7.99 1.08 9.74
N TRP A 112 -7.86 0.83 8.44
CA TRP A 112 -8.88 0.15 7.65
C TRP A 112 -8.69 -1.36 7.55
N GLY A 113 -7.61 -1.91 8.12
CA GLY A 113 -7.25 -3.32 7.95
C GLY A 113 -6.94 -3.68 6.49
N TRP A 114 -6.40 -2.73 5.73
CA TRP A 114 -6.01 -2.92 4.33
C TRP A 114 -4.56 -3.37 4.24
N ARG A 115 -4.27 -4.22 3.26
CA ARG A 115 -2.91 -4.51 2.83
C ARG A 115 -2.43 -3.34 1.95
N LEU A 116 -1.19 -2.90 2.13
CA LEU A 116 -0.59 -1.84 1.33
C LEU A 116 0.71 -2.33 0.70
N ALA A 117 0.84 -2.13 -0.60
CA ALA A 117 2.04 -2.37 -1.37
C ALA A 117 2.49 -1.08 -2.05
N VAL A 118 3.80 -0.81 -2.04
CA VAL A 118 4.43 0.31 -2.75
C VAL A 118 5.46 -0.26 -3.72
N PRO A 119 5.09 -0.49 -4.99
CA PRO A 119 6.06 -0.82 -6.03
C PRO A 119 7.02 0.34 -6.25
N HIS A 120 8.31 0.05 -6.32
CA HIS A 120 9.34 1.00 -6.70
C HIS A 120 9.53 0.97 -8.21
N PHE A 121 9.40 2.14 -8.84
CA PHE A 121 9.81 2.30 -10.23
C PHE A 121 11.32 2.06 -10.37
N ARG A 122 11.75 1.75 -11.60
CA ARG A 122 13.15 1.44 -11.89
C ARG A 122 14.10 2.55 -11.41
N GLY A 123 15.12 2.15 -10.66
CA GLY A 123 16.13 3.02 -10.06
C GLY A 123 15.70 3.66 -8.74
N CYS A 124 14.44 3.53 -8.33
CA CYS A 124 13.93 4.16 -7.11
C CYS A 124 14.00 3.26 -5.86
N SER A 125 14.47 2.02 -5.98
CA SER A 125 14.62 1.12 -4.83
C SER A 125 15.93 1.29 -4.07
N GLY A 126 16.87 2.09 -4.59
CA GLY A 126 18.19 2.31 -3.99
C GLY A 126 19.30 1.40 -4.55
N GLU A 127 18.93 0.43 -5.39
CA GLU A 127 19.87 -0.33 -6.20
C GLU A 127 19.67 0.04 -7.69
N PRO A 128 20.76 0.26 -8.45
CA PRO A 128 20.66 0.44 -9.89
C PRO A 128 20.09 -0.80 -10.59
N ASN A 129 19.21 -0.58 -11.55
CA ASN A 129 18.68 -1.62 -12.41
C ASN A 129 19.75 -2.26 -13.30
N ARG A 130 19.50 -3.51 -13.75
CA ARG A 130 20.42 -4.27 -14.61
C ARG A 130 20.43 -3.72 -16.03
N ALA A 131 19.28 -3.28 -16.52
CA ALA A 131 19.13 -2.70 -17.85
C ALA A 131 19.10 -1.16 -17.76
N PRO A 132 19.55 -0.45 -18.81
CA PRO A 132 19.47 1.01 -18.87
C PRO A 132 18.05 1.47 -19.24
N ARG A 133 17.04 1.05 -18.47
CA ARG A 133 15.64 1.44 -18.65
C ARG A 133 15.21 2.32 -17.49
N ALA A 134 14.79 3.55 -17.81
CA ALA A 134 14.20 4.47 -16.86
C ALA A 134 12.66 4.40 -16.90
N TYR A 135 12.02 4.67 -15.77
CA TYR A 135 10.57 4.86 -15.70
C TYR A 135 10.18 6.25 -16.21
N HIS A 136 8.93 6.41 -16.63
CA HIS A 136 8.35 7.67 -17.05
C HIS A 136 6.82 7.65 -16.86
N SER A 137 6.15 8.79 -17.00
CA SER A 137 4.68 8.92 -16.85
C SER A 137 3.84 8.07 -17.81
N GLY A 138 4.47 7.48 -18.82
CA GLY A 138 3.81 6.66 -19.84
C GLY A 138 4.12 5.18 -19.68
N ASP A 139 4.77 4.75 -18.60
CA ASP A 139 5.15 3.35 -18.39
C ASP A 139 3.97 2.49 -17.91
N PHE A 140 2.87 2.55 -18.66
CA PHE A 140 1.65 1.82 -18.34
C PHE A 140 1.85 0.30 -18.48
N GLU A 141 2.83 -0.14 -19.26
CA GLU A 141 3.14 -1.56 -19.45
C GLU A 141 3.69 -2.17 -18.15
N GLU A 142 4.63 -1.49 -17.49
CA GLU A 142 5.16 -1.94 -16.20
C GLU A 142 4.08 -1.89 -15.10
N VAL A 143 3.29 -0.81 -15.06
CA VAL A 143 2.14 -0.69 -14.13
C VAL A 143 1.11 -1.81 -14.37
N SER A 144 0.78 -2.10 -15.63
CA SER A 144 -0.16 -3.18 -15.99
C SER A 144 0.37 -4.54 -15.57
N TRP A 145 1.66 -4.81 -15.82
CA TRP A 145 2.31 -6.05 -15.39
C TRP A 145 2.27 -6.23 -13.88
N ILE A 146 2.58 -5.18 -13.11
CA ILE A 146 2.51 -5.19 -11.63
C ILE A 146 1.09 -5.50 -11.15
N LEU A 147 0.10 -4.79 -11.67
CA LEU A 147 -1.30 -4.95 -11.25
C LEU A 147 -1.85 -6.33 -11.63
N GLN A 148 -1.49 -6.86 -12.80
CA GLN A 148 -1.88 -8.22 -13.21
C GLN A 148 -1.29 -9.28 -12.27
N ARG A 149 -0.01 -9.16 -11.92
CA ARG A 149 0.64 -10.05 -10.96
C ARG A 149 -0.04 -10.00 -9.61
N MET A 150 -0.22 -8.80 -9.04
CA MET A 150 -0.89 -8.63 -7.75
C MET A 150 -2.33 -9.14 -7.78
N ARG A 151 -3.06 -8.94 -8.87
CA ARG A 151 -4.41 -9.47 -9.02
C ARG A 151 -4.44 -11.00 -9.04
N SER A 152 -3.44 -11.64 -9.63
CA SER A 152 -3.33 -13.11 -9.65
C SER A 152 -3.01 -13.72 -8.28
N GLU A 153 -2.29 -12.97 -7.43
CA GLU A 153 -1.86 -13.40 -6.10
C GLU A 153 -2.86 -13.00 -4.98
N HIS A 154 -3.80 -12.08 -5.26
CA HIS A 154 -4.75 -11.55 -4.29
C HIS A 154 -6.21 -11.81 -4.69
N ALA A 155 -6.94 -12.59 -3.88
CA ALA A 155 -8.33 -12.94 -4.15
C ALA A 155 -9.34 -11.81 -3.86
N GLY A 156 -9.01 -10.89 -2.94
CA GLY A 156 -9.86 -9.79 -2.51
C GLY A 156 -9.92 -8.61 -3.48
N PRO A 157 -10.55 -7.48 -3.08
CA PRO A 157 -10.57 -6.26 -3.87
C PRO A 157 -9.17 -5.63 -4.00
N LEU A 158 -8.86 -5.12 -5.19
CA LEU A 158 -7.62 -4.39 -5.46
C LEU A 158 -7.92 -2.93 -5.77
N LEU A 159 -7.26 -2.01 -5.07
CA LEU A 159 -7.30 -0.57 -5.31
C LEU A 159 -5.92 -0.10 -5.78
N ALA A 160 -5.86 0.59 -6.92
CA ALA A 160 -4.64 1.24 -7.39
C ALA A 160 -4.72 2.75 -7.10
N VAL A 161 -3.65 3.32 -6.56
CA VAL A 161 -3.53 4.75 -6.26
C VAL A 161 -2.22 5.25 -6.85
N GLY A 162 -2.26 6.37 -7.57
CA GLY A 162 -1.08 7.02 -8.13
C GLY A 162 -0.89 8.42 -7.56
N VAL A 163 0.35 8.81 -7.29
CA VAL A 163 0.70 10.17 -6.86
C VAL A 163 1.54 10.85 -7.93
N SER A 164 1.07 12.00 -8.43
CA SER A 164 1.77 12.79 -9.46
C SER A 164 2.10 11.93 -10.69
N LEU A 165 3.39 11.68 -10.99
CA LEU A 165 3.84 10.84 -12.10
C LEU A 165 3.29 9.41 -12.04
N GLY A 166 2.99 8.89 -10.84
CA GLY A 166 2.46 7.54 -10.67
C GLY A 166 0.96 7.40 -10.96
N GLY A 167 0.25 8.50 -11.28
CA GLY A 167 -1.19 8.54 -11.52
C GLY A 167 -1.60 8.75 -12.97
#